data_AF-A0AAU2NXV7-F1
#
_entry.id   AF-A0AAU2NXV7-F1
#
_cell.length_a   1.000
_cell.length_b   1.000
_cell.length_c   1.000
_cell.angle_alpha   90.00
_cell.angle_beta   90.00
_cell.angle_gamma   90.00
#
_symmetry.space_group_name_H-M   'P 1'
#
loop_
_entity.id
_entity.type
_entity.pdbx_description
1 polymer ?
#
loop_
_entity_poly.entity_id
_entity_poly.type
_entity_poly.pdbx_seq_one_letter_code
_entity_poly.pdbx_strand_id
1 'polypeptide(L)'
;MTTTPPDDATRLRATAAFVRDQDSTTLLRLLLPGIQGPELRALVDHCRFAHAALLVFPADQAALWAELAACGLAVDAPPAPSVVVRERLALRHGRDTAELDVSILRPPVRGPDGERREVEVFALTVPPGSELAGIAAHERARQHEAHLAFEVERPDPLVLRGLCALLARHGAAADGGGYNPHEDGTVLYFTAPAASKCGYRRVELHMSGDHPDVLAAHLGEHLAHRPARTLLHLLTGAWTTQALAVCAQLGVPDALDTRAATGVEPLARQVGAHPESLATLLRYLAMLDVVAQDGDGFRLTGLGALLRAGSPGSLRPLALMYGGPFYRSFAGLGHTVRTGQAAFDHLFGENHFDHFARDPEMAELFDRSMAASSRMFEPIPAHPVVAAAGAAAVPMTVVDIAGGNGELLGRVLAAHPSLRGVLLERPHAVEAARRLLDARGCGERCTYRAGDFADVPPGADVYLLSRVLHDWDDARCREILRHCARAMPAHADLLIVERVLPADGSASLATAWDLHMMCNTGGRERRADHYARLLGDAGLELLECSPLPLDATVLHARKVAVPRPASPSSPRQLPVAAGVRPARVDVIADVTGHRERGVPEPERFGNTPLPEGAGSAVCPGPPPG
;
A
#
# COMPACT_ATOMS: atom_id res chain seq x y z
N MET A 1 -5.06 32.67 22.43
CA MET A 1 -4.72 32.77 23.87
C MET A 1 -3.79 31.62 24.19
N THR A 2 -2.49 31.86 24.29
CA THR A 2 -1.50 30.85 24.70
C THR A 2 -1.68 30.61 26.20
N THR A 3 -2.40 29.54 26.54
CA THR A 3 -2.44 29.01 27.90
C THR A 3 -1.03 28.64 28.32
N THR A 4 -0.49 29.33 29.32
CA THR A 4 0.78 28.94 29.96
C THR A 4 0.67 27.47 30.35
N PRO A 5 1.65 26.61 30.01
CA PRO A 5 1.60 25.21 30.39
C PRO A 5 1.48 25.08 31.92
N PRO A 6 0.67 24.14 32.43
CA PRO A 6 0.49 23.97 33.87
C PRO A 6 1.82 23.73 34.56
N ASP A 7 1.98 24.28 35.77
CA ASP A 7 3.17 24.08 36.60
C ASP A 7 3.35 22.61 37.00
N ASP A 8 4.53 22.28 37.51
CA ASP A 8 4.90 20.89 37.80
C ASP A 8 4.05 20.30 38.92
N ALA A 9 3.70 21.06 39.95
CA ALA A 9 2.81 20.65 41.02
C ALA A 9 1.40 20.30 40.51
N THR A 10 0.87 21.08 39.57
CA THR A 10 -0.43 20.79 38.94
C THR A 10 -0.36 19.54 38.09
N ARG A 11 0.72 19.35 37.33
CA ARG A 11 0.97 18.12 36.55
C ARG A 11 1.13 16.89 37.45
N LEU A 12 1.88 17.00 38.54
CA LEU A 12 2.05 15.93 39.53
C LEU A 12 0.72 15.51 40.16
N ARG A 13 -0.10 16.48 40.60
CA ARG A 13 -1.45 16.20 41.12
C ARG A 13 -2.34 15.53 40.07
N ALA A 14 -2.30 16.00 38.83
CA ALA A 14 -3.08 15.44 37.73
C ALA A 14 -2.64 13.99 37.43
N THR A 15 -1.34 13.73 37.34
CA THR A 15 -0.80 12.37 37.15
C THR A 15 -1.12 11.47 38.33
N ALA A 16 -1.00 11.95 39.57
CA ALA A 16 -1.34 11.17 40.76
C ALA A 16 -2.84 10.81 40.79
N ALA A 17 -3.73 11.75 40.47
CA ALA A 17 -5.16 11.47 40.33
C ALA A 17 -5.42 10.46 39.19
N PHE A 18 -4.78 10.65 38.04
CA PHE A 18 -4.88 9.72 36.92
C PHE A 18 -4.45 8.28 37.32
N VAL A 19 -3.34 8.13 38.05
CA VAL A 19 -2.89 6.81 38.52
C VAL A 19 -3.85 6.19 39.53
N ARG A 20 -4.53 7.00 40.37
CA ARG A 20 -5.55 6.49 41.32
C ARG A 20 -6.83 6.03 40.64
N ASP A 21 -7.28 6.76 39.62
CA ASP A 21 -8.66 6.65 39.15
C ASP A 21 -8.83 5.68 37.97
N GLN A 22 -7.76 5.40 37.22
CA GLN A 22 -7.83 4.64 35.97
C GLN A 22 -7.72 3.12 36.20
N ASP A 23 -8.27 2.30 35.31
CA ASP A 23 -8.05 0.85 35.31
C ASP A 23 -7.41 0.39 33.99
N SER A 24 -6.73 -0.77 34.01
CA SER A 24 -6.02 -1.31 32.83
C SER A 24 -6.92 -1.44 31.60
N THR A 25 -8.17 -1.88 31.77
CA THR A 25 -9.10 -2.12 30.67
C THR A 25 -9.51 -0.80 30.01
N THR A 26 -9.85 0.20 30.82
CA THR A 26 -10.20 1.54 30.33
C THR A 26 -9.02 2.18 29.62
N LEU A 27 -7.82 2.11 30.20
CA LEU A 27 -6.62 2.70 29.59
C LEU A 27 -6.26 2.04 28.27
N LEU A 28 -6.28 0.71 28.18
CA LEU A 28 -5.98 0.01 26.93
C LEU A 28 -6.97 0.35 25.82
N ARG A 29 -8.25 0.57 26.13
CA ARG A 29 -9.25 1.05 25.15
C ARG A 29 -9.01 2.48 24.69
N LEU A 30 -8.62 3.36 25.61
CA LEU A 30 -8.31 4.74 25.27
C LEU A 30 -7.01 4.83 24.47
N LEU A 31 -6.04 3.97 24.79
CA LEU A 31 -4.74 3.91 24.18
C LEU A 31 -4.77 3.32 22.76
N LEU A 32 -5.56 2.27 22.54
CA LEU A 32 -5.60 1.48 21.30
C LEU A 32 -6.98 1.62 20.62
N PRO A 33 -7.15 2.58 19.69
CA PRO A 33 -8.42 2.84 19.04
C PRO A 33 -8.94 1.63 18.26
N GLY A 34 -10.21 1.26 18.49
CA GLY A 34 -10.86 0.18 17.75
C GLY A 34 -10.56 -1.23 18.25
N ILE A 35 -9.82 -1.39 19.35
CA ILE A 35 -9.59 -2.70 19.96
C ILE A 35 -10.91 -3.38 20.38
N GLN A 36 -11.05 -4.65 20.02
CA GLN A 36 -12.26 -5.45 20.24
C GLN A 36 -12.14 -6.40 21.43
N GLY A 37 -13.27 -6.98 21.84
CA GLY A 37 -13.39 -7.80 23.06
C GLY A 37 -12.33 -8.89 23.26
N PRO A 38 -12.06 -9.79 22.28
CA PRO A 38 -11.09 -10.87 22.46
C PRO A 38 -9.65 -10.38 22.70
N GLU A 39 -9.23 -9.37 21.97
CA GLU A 39 -7.87 -8.85 21.98
C GLU A 39 -7.62 -7.97 23.19
N LEU A 40 -8.62 -7.16 23.57
CA LEU A 40 -8.57 -6.39 24.78
C LEU A 40 -8.48 -7.31 26.00
N ARG A 41 -9.25 -8.41 26.04
CA ARG A 41 -9.15 -9.41 27.10
C ARG A 41 -7.74 -10.00 27.16
N ALA A 42 -7.18 -10.41 26.04
CA ALA A 42 -5.81 -10.93 25.99
C ALA A 42 -4.79 -9.93 26.56
N LEU A 43 -4.90 -8.64 26.21
CA LEU A 43 -4.03 -7.61 26.80
C LEU A 43 -4.22 -7.46 28.31
N VAL A 44 -5.46 -7.39 28.78
CA VAL A 44 -5.77 -7.23 30.22
C VAL A 44 -5.36 -8.47 31.04
N ASP A 45 -5.40 -9.66 30.45
CA ASP A 45 -4.99 -10.92 31.10
C ASP A 45 -3.46 -11.05 31.29
N HIS A 46 -2.68 -10.26 30.53
CA HIS A 46 -1.22 -10.32 30.52
C HIS A 46 -0.53 -9.04 31.01
N CYS A 47 -1.21 -7.90 30.94
CA CYS A 47 -0.67 -6.59 31.26
C CYS A 47 -1.51 -5.88 32.33
N ARG A 48 -0.84 -5.30 33.32
CA ARG A 48 -1.48 -4.44 34.33
C ARG A 48 -0.89 -3.05 34.31
N PHE A 49 -1.75 -2.04 34.37
CA PHE A 49 -1.29 -0.66 34.49
C PHE A 49 -0.52 -0.48 35.80
N ALA A 50 0.76 -0.10 35.67
CA ALA A 50 1.71 -0.04 36.78
C ALA A 50 1.91 1.41 37.24
N HIS A 51 2.25 2.30 36.31
CA HIS A 51 2.55 3.69 36.62
C HIS A 51 2.30 4.63 35.44
N ALA A 52 2.19 5.91 35.75
CA ALA A 52 2.34 6.97 34.77
C ALA A 52 3.56 7.83 35.13
N ALA A 53 4.35 8.19 34.13
CA ALA A 53 5.58 8.92 34.32
C ALA A 53 5.47 10.39 33.86
N LEU A 54 6.31 11.25 34.45
CA LEU A 54 6.49 12.62 34.01
C LEU A 54 7.87 13.17 34.41
N LEU A 55 8.34 14.15 33.63
CA LEU A 55 9.52 14.96 33.96
C LEU A 55 9.10 16.29 34.61
N VAL A 56 9.72 16.63 35.74
CA VAL A 56 9.55 17.87 36.52
C VAL A 56 10.89 18.60 36.70
N PHE A 57 10.84 19.87 37.10
CA PHE A 57 11.99 20.78 37.09
C PHE A 57 12.16 21.56 38.41
N PRO A 58 12.48 20.88 39.52
CA PRO A 58 12.69 21.52 40.82
C PRO A 58 13.96 22.38 40.82
N ALA A 59 14.00 23.41 41.68
CA ALA A 59 15.17 24.27 41.83
C ALA A 59 16.38 23.53 42.45
N ASP A 60 16.09 22.65 43.39
CA ASP A 60 17.03 21.81 44.12
C ASP A 60 16.28 20.60 44.72
N GLN A 61 16.99 19.72 45.41
CA GLN A 61 16.40 18.54 46.03
C GLN A 61 15.36 18.89 47.11
N ALA A 62 15.55 19.96 47.88
CA ALA A 62 14.60 20.34 48.92
C ALA A 62 13.27 20.83 48.33
N ALA A 63 13.34 21.56 47.21
CA ALA A 63 12.17 21.97 46.44
C ALA A 63 11.39 20.77 45.88
N LEU A 64 12.09 19.76 45.35
CA LEU A 64 11.47 18.52 44.88
C LEU A 64 10.69 17.81 46.00
N TRP A 65 11.32 17.66 47.17
CA TRP A 65 10.69 17.04 48.33
C TRP A 65 9.44 17.79 48.79
N ALA A 66 9.51 19.12 48.86
CA ALA A 66 8.38 19.95 49.24
C ALA A 66 7.23 19.85 48.22
N GLU A 67 7.54 19.80 46.92
CA GLU A 67 6.55 19.70 45.86
C GLU A 67 5.85 18.34 45.85
N LEU A 68 6.59 17.23 46.01
CA LEU A 68 6.02 15.89 46.13
C LEU A 68 5.12 15.76 47.37
N ALA A 69 5.58 16.26 48.52
CA ALA A 69 4.79 16.29 49.75
C ALA A 69 3.49 17.09 49.59
N ALA A 70 3.54 18.26 48.94
CA ALA A 70 2.37 19.08 48.63
C ALA A 70 1.38 18.40 47.66
N CYS A 71 1.84 17.42 46.87
CA CYS A 71 1.00 16.61 45.98
C CYS A 71 0.48 15.32 46.65
N GLY A 72 0.82 15.08 47.92
CA GLY A 72 0.47 13.85 48.62
C GLY A 72 1.24 12.62 48.11
N LEU A 73 2.42 12.82 47.54
CA LEU A 73 3.32 11.77 47.05
C LEU A 73 4.45 11.60 48.07
N ALA A 74 4.24 10.69 49.04
CA ALA A 74 5.30 10.30 49.96
C ALA A 74 6.37 9.51 49.20
N VAL A 75 7.65 9.72 49.51
CA VAL A 75 8.74 8.89 48.97
C VAL A 75 9.53 8.34 50.14
N ASP A 76 9.72 7.02 50.11
CA ASP A 76 10.39 6.28 51.19
C ASP A 76 11.86 5.96 50.86
N ALA A 77 12.33 6.39 49.68
CA ALA A 77 13.67 6.12 49.17
C ALA A 77 14.31 7.39 48.58
N PRO A 78 15.65 7.53 48.66
CA PRO A 78 16.36 8.63 48.03
C PRO A 78 16.24 8.55 46.49
N PRO A 79 16.31 9.70 45.78
CA PRO A 79 16.29 9.73 44.32
C PRO A 79 17.49 8.96 43.75
N ALA A 80 17.25 8.09 42.76
CA ALA A 80 18.31 7.42 42.02
C ALA A 80 18.68 8.25 40.76
N PRO A 81 19.92 8.21 40.25
CA PRO A 81 20.25 8.84 38.98
C PRO A 81 19.51 8.18 37.80
N SER A 82 18.89 8.97 36.92
CA SER A 82 18.25 8.45 35.69
C SER A 82 19.18 8.59 34.49
N VAL A 83 19.88 7.52 34.13
CA VAL A 83 20.84 7.52 33.01
C VAL A 83 20.13 7.69 31.67
N VAL A 84 19.04 6.96 31.45
CA VAL A 84 18.31 6.95 30.16
C VAL A 84 17.70 8.32 29.85
N VAL A 85 16.97 8.91 30.81
CA VAL A 85 16.33 10.22 30.58
C VAL A 85 17.37 11.31 30.43
N ARG A 86 18.48 11.23 31.18
CA ARG A 86 19.62 12.15 31.04
C ARG A 86 20.23 12.11 29.65
N GLU A 87 20.49 10.92 29.10
CA GLU A 87 21.01 10.75 27.75
C GLU A 87 20.03 11.26 26.68
N ARG A 88 18.73 10.98 26.84
CA ARG A 88 17.68 11.49 25.93
C ARG A 88 17.61 13.01 25.93
N LEU A 89 17.66 13.64 27.11
CA LEU A 89 17.68 15.10 27.23
C LEU A 89 18.95 15.71 26.65
N ALA A 90 20.11 15.14 26.96
CA ALA A 90 21.40 15.55 26.41
C ALA A 90 21.39 15.54 24.87
N LEU A 91 20.96 14.43 24.28
CA LEU A 91 20.86 14.29 22.82
C LEU A 91 19.86 15.28 22.20
N ARG A 92 18.67 15.43 22.80
CA ARG A 92 17.60 16.27 22.27
C ARG A 92 17.96 17.76 22.30
N HIS A 93 18.67 18.19 23.33
CA HIS A 93 19.03 19.59 23.56
C HIS A 93 20.49 19.92 23.22
N GLY A 94 21.24 18.95 22.68
CA GLY A 94 22.65 19.14 22.30
C GLY A 94 23.55 19.51 23.48
N ARG A 95 23.35 18.88 24.64
CA ARG A 95 24.09 19.13 25.89
C ARG A 95 24.96 17.94 26.25
N ASP A 96 25.97 18.16 27.09
CA ASP A 96 26.70 17.06 27.73
C ASP A 96 25.81 16.44 28.82
N THR A 97 25.81 15.11 28.91
CA THR A 97 25.15 14.38 30.00
C THR A 97 25.64 14.81 31.39
N ALA A 98 26.89 15.23 31.54
CA ALA A 98 27.45 15.69 32.80
C ALA A 98 26.84 17.03 33.29
N GLU A 99 26.22 17.81 32.39
CA GLU A 99 25.56 19.08 32.71
C GLU A 99 24.12 18.89 33.22
N LEU A 100 23.59 17.67 33.14
CA LEU A 100 22.19 17.38 33.44
C LEU A 100 22.08 16.49 34.69
N ASP A 101 21.68 17.10 35.80
CA ASP A 101 21.36 16.38 37.04
C ASP A 101 19.91 15.88 36.98
N VAL A 102 19.76 14.62 36.53
CA VAL A 102 18.45 13.97 36.39
C VAL A 102 18.37 12.80 37.36
N SER A 103 17.35 12.84 38.21
CA SER A 103 17.00 11.75 39.13
C SER A 103 15.65 11.13 38.81
N ILE A 104 15.40 9.93 39.32
CA ILE A 104 14.14 9.20 39.24
C ILE A 104 13.65 8.86 40.66
N LEU A 105 12.34 9.00 40.86
CA LEU A 105 11.62 8.60 42.06
C LEU A 105 10.34 7.87 41.65
N ARG A 106 9.87 6.94 42.49
CA ARG A 106 8.64 6.18 42.26
C ARG A 106 7.70 6.22 43.49
N PRO A 107 7.16 7.39 43.88
CA PRO A 107 6.21 7.49 44.98
C PRO A 107 5.00 6.57 44.78
N PRO A 108 4.61 5.76 45.79
CA PRO A 108 3.50 4.85 45.69
C PRO A 108 2.15 5.60 45.70
N VAL A 109 1.22 5.06 44.95
CA VAL A 109 -0.17 5.50 44.85
C VAL A 109 -1.07 4.26 44.89
N ARG A 110 -2.23 4.34 45.55
CA ARG A 110 -3.19 3.23 45.54
C ARG A 110 -4.20 3.39 44.41
N GLY A 111 -4.39 2.35 43.62
CA GLY A 111 -5.43 2.29 42.59
C GLY A 111 -6.83 2.08 43.17
N PRO A 112 -7.86 1.99 42.32
CA PRO A 112 -9.26 1.89 42.74
C PRO A 112 -9.56 0.66 43.60
N ASP A 113 -8.85 -0.44 43.37
CA ASP A 113 -9.02 -1.73 44.05
C ASP A 113 -7.97 -1.96 45.17
N GLY A 114 -7.25 -0.90 45.55
CA GLY A 114 -6.23 -0.92 46.60
C GLY A 114 -4.86 -1.47 46.18
N GLU A 115 -4.70 -1.80 44.89
CA GLU A 115 -3.45 -2.23 44.29
C GLU A 115 -2.35 -1.16 44.41
N ARG A 116 -1.11 -1.60 44.59
CA ARG A 116 0.04 -0.69 44.69
C ARG A 116 0.47 -0.30 43.29
N ARG A 117 0.33 0.97 42.96
CA ARG A 117 0.83 1.61 41.73
C ARG A 117 1.83 2.69 42.10
N GLU A 118 2.43 3.31 41.09
CA GLU A 118 3.43 4.35 41.29
C GLU A 118 3.18 5.55 40.37
N VAL A 119 3.64 6.72 40.78
CA VAL A 119 3.89 7.83 39.85
C VAL A 119 5.40 7.84 39.63
N GLU A 120 5.85 7.67 38.40
CA GLU A 120 7.28 7.73 38.10
C GLU A 120 7.69 9.18 37.80
N VAL A 121 8.50 9.74 38.67
CA VAL A 121 8.91 11.15 38.60
C VAL A 121 10.37 11.21 38.19
N PHE A 122 10.62 11.69 36.99
CA PHE A 122 11.94 12.18 36.60
C PHE A 122 12.07 13.63 37.04
N ALA A 123 13.18 13.98 37.68
CA ALA A 123 13.45 15.34 38.13
C ALA A 123 14.78 15.82 37.55
N LEU A 124 14.72 16.83 36.67
CA LEU A 124 15.90 17.58 36.24
C LEU A 124 16.06 18.78 37.17
N THR A 125 17.18 18.86 37.90
CA THR A 125 17.45 20.00 38.78
C THR A 125 17.72 21.26 37.94
N VAL A 126 16.94 22.31 38.16
CA VAL A 126 17.01 23.59 37.41
C VAL A 126 17.18 24.75 38.38
N PRO A 127 18.41 25.10 38.77
CA PRO A 127 18.67 26.21 39.68
C PRO A 127 18.13 27.54 39.12
N PRO A 128 17.64 28.46 39.97
CA PRO A 128 17.13 29.75 39.52
C PRO A 128 18.19 30.53 38.72
N GLY A 129 17.83 31.00 37.52
CA GLY A 129 18.74 31.72 36.63
C GLY A 129 19.70 30.85 35.82
N SER A 130 19.61 29.51 35.90
CA SER A 130 20.40 28.61 35.07
C SER A 130 19.94 28.58 33.60
N GLU A 131 20.85 28.20 32.69
CA GLU A 131 20.54 28.01 31.27
C GLU A 131 19.54 26.86 31.02
N LEU A 132 19.34 25.99 32.02
CA LEU A 132 18.40 24.87 31.96
C LEU A 132 16.93 25.31 31.97
N ALA A 133 16.63 26.57 32.30
CA ALA A 133 15.27 27.11 32.29
C ALA A 133 14.59 26.99 30.90
N GLY A 134 15.35 27.15 29.82
CA GLY A 134 14.85 26.97 28.45
C GLY A 134 14.47 25.53 28.14
N ILE A 135 15.30 24.58 28.60
CA ILE A 135 15.04 23.13 28.49
C ILE A 135 13.79 22.77 29.29
N ALA A 136 13.68 23.26 30.53
CA ALA A 136 12.52 23.03 31.38
C ALA A 136 11.22 23.53 30.75
N ALA A 137 11.22 24.73 30.17
CA ALA A 137 10.06 25.29 29.48
C ALA A 137 9.67 24.45 28.26
N HIS A 138 10.65 24.02 27.46
CA HIS A 138 10.43 23.15 26.30
C HIS A 138 9.81 21.81 26.71
N GLU A 139 10.43 21.13 27.67
CA GLU A 139 10.02 19.80 28.11
C GLU A 139 8.68 19.83 28.86
N ARG A 140 8.38 20.89 29.62
CA ARG A 140 7.06 21.07 30.24
C ARG A 140 5.95 21.20 29.19
N ALA A 141 6.23 21.87 28.07
CA ALA A 141 5.27 22.05 26.97
C ALA A 141 5.11 20.79 26.11
N ARG A 142 6.19 20.04 25.89
CA ARG A 142 6.19 18.88 24.98
C ARG A 142 5.95 17.54 25.66
N GLN A 143 6.29 17.44 26.94
CA GLN A 143 6.10 16.26 27.79
C GLN A 143 6.70 14.98 27.18
N HIS A 144 7.92 15.06 26.62
CA HIS A 144 8.54 13.95 25.90
C HIS A 144 8.76 12.69 26.75
N GLU A 145 8.97 12.85 28.05
CA GLU A 145 9.20 11.75 28.99
C GLU A 145 7.89 11.24 29.63
N ALA A 146 6.75 11.88 29.35
CA ALA A 146 5.47 11.44 29.91
C ALA A 146 4.98 10.18 29.19
N HIS A 147 4.77 9.11 29.95
CA HIS A 147 4.34 7.82 29.40
C HIS A 147 3.46 7.04 30.39
N LEU A 148 2.76 6.03 29.86
CA LEU A 148 2.03 5.04 30.66
C LEU A 148 2.78 3.72 30.63
N ALA A 149 2.96 3.08 31.77
CA ALA A 149 3.61 1.78 31.83
C ALA A 149 2.63 0.67 32.21
N PHE A 150 2.77 -0.45 31.53
CA PHE A 150 2.10 -1.69 31.84
C PHE A 150 3.12 -2.76 32.20
N GLU A 151 2.95 -3.37 33.35
CA GLU A 151 3.75 -4.51 33.78
C GLU A 151 3.18 -5.80 33.16
N VAL A 152 4.07 -6.61 32.59
CA VAL A 152 3.74 -7.93 32.05
C VAL A 152 3.97 -8.96 33.15
N GLU A 153 2.90 -9.54 33.69
CA GLU A 153 2.97 -10.37 34.90
C GLU A 153 3.66 -11.73 34.68
N ARG A 154 3.55 -12.29 33.47
CA ARG A 154 4.10 -13.60 33.10
C ARG A 154 4.80 -13.50 31.75
N PRO A 155 6.02 -12.92 31.72
CA PRO A 155 6.73 -12.71 30.48
C PRO A 155 7.27 -14.04 29.94
N ASP A 156 6.72 -14.45 28.80
CA ASP A 156 7.18 -15.56 27.97
C ASP A 156 7.39 -15.04 26.54
N PRO A 157 8.38 -15.54 25.77
CA PRO A 157 8.66 -15.02 24.44
C PRO A 157 7.46 -14.99 23.48
N LEU A 158 6.53 -15.95 23.56
CA LEU A 158 5.32 -15.96 22.73
C LEU A 158 4.34 -14.89 23.19
N VAL A 159 4.14 -14.75 24.49
CA VAL A 159 3.30 -13.68 25.08
C VAL A 159 3.84 -12.31 24.69
N LEU A 160 5.13 -12.07 24.89
CA LEU A 160 5.77 -10.79 24.60
C LEU A 160 5.67 -10.42 23.11
N ARG A 161 5.96 -11.37 22.20
CA ARG A 161 5.78 -11.16 20.75
C ARG A 161 4.33 -10.88 20.39
N GLY A 162 3.38 -11.61 21.00
CA GLY A 162 1.95 -11.40 20.81
C GLY A 162 1.49 -10.00 21.27
N LEU A 163 1.95 -9.56 22.43
CA LEU A 163 1.66 -8.22 22.96
C LEU A 163 2.21 -7.11 22.03
N CYS A 164 3.46 -7.24 21.58
CA CYS A 164 4.06 -6.31 20.63
C CYS A 164 3.27 -6.25 19.32
N ALA A 165 2.88 -7.41 18.77
CA ALA A 165 2.09 -7.48 17.54
C ALA A 165 0.68 -6.88 17.71
N LEU A 166 0.04 -7.06 18.86
CA LEU A 166 -1.27 -6.46 19.16
C LEU A 166 -1.18 -4.93 19.25
N LEU A 167 -0.16 -4.40 19.95
CA LEU A 167 0.13 -2.96 20.01
C LEU A 167 0.38 -2.39 18.61
N ALA A 168 1.24 -3.03 17.82
CA ALA A 168 1.57 -2.63 16.45
C ALA A 168 0.34 -2.59 15.53
N ARG A 169 -0.50 -3.63 15.59
CA ARG A 169 -1.71 -3.71 14.77
C ARG A 169 -2.72 -2.61 15.09
N HIS A 170 -2.76 -2.13 16.33
CA HIS A 170 -3.60 -1.02 16.76
C HIS A 170 -2.89 0.35 16.62
N GLY A 171 -1.76 0.40 15.91
CA GLY A 171 -1.10 1.64 15.48
C GLY A 171 -0.06 2.19 16.45
N ALA A 172 0.31 1.44 17.50
CA ALA A 172 1.43 1.81 18.35
C ALA A 172 2.75 1.42 17.65
N ALA A 173 3.76 2.28 17.65
CA ALA A 173 5.02 1.98 16.95
C ALA A 173 6.19 1.90 17.91
N ALA A 174 7.10 0.94 17.71
CA ALA A 174 8.29 0.75 18.54
C ALA A 174 9.12 2.05 18.69
N ASP A 175 9.47 2.39 19.92
CA ASP A 175 10.10 3.66 20.33
C ASP A 175 11.32 3.47 21.25
N GLY A 176 12.06 2.39 21.01
CA GLY A 176 13.26 2.03 21.77
C GLY A 176 12.96 1.12 22.96
N GLY A 177 13.96 0.88 23.80
CA GLY A 177 13.86 -0.06 24.91
C GLY A 177 15.24 -0.42 25.44
N GLY A 178 15.29 -1.25 26.47
CA GLY A 178 16.55 -1.69 27.05
C GLY A 178 16.34 -2.72 28.16
N TYR A 179 17.42 -3.39 28.53
CA TYR A 179 17.48 -4.24 29.72
C TYR A 179 18.28 -3.50 30.80
N ASN A 180 17.73 -3.42 32.01
CA ASN A 180 18.38 -2.87 33.18
C ASN A 180 18.82 -4.01 34.13
N PRO A 181 20.13 -4.29 34.25
CA PRO A 181 20.62 -5.36 35.12
C PRO A 181 20.47 -5.07 36.61
N HIS A 182 20.24 -3.83 37.02
CA HIS A 182 20.04 -3.46 38.42
C HIS A 182 18.63 -3.74 38.93
N GLU A 183 17.64 -3.66 38.04
CA GLU A 183 16.23 -3.93 38.34
C GLU A 183 15.81 -5.33 37.85
N ASP A 184 16.70 -6.06 37.17
CA ASP A 184 16.41 -7.31 36.45
C ASP A 184 15.13 -7.19 35.62
N GLY A 185 15.10 -6.16 34.76
CA GLY A 185 13.91 -5.77 34.01
C GLY A 185 14.23 -5.35 32.59
N THR A 186 13.43 -5.83 31.64
CA THR A 186 13.42 -5.36 30.25
C THR A 186 12.27 -4.39 30.04
N VAL A 187 12.53 -3.32 29.30
CA VAL A 187 11.55 -2.29 28.94
C VAL A 187 11.46 -2.17 27.43
N LEU A 188 10.23 -2.16 26.91
CA LEU A 188 9.92 -1.90 25.50
C LEU A 188 9.03 -0.66 25.41
N TYR A 189 9.45 0.33 24.63
CA TYR A 189 8.70 1.57 24.47
C TYR A 189 7.92 1.58 23.16
N PHE A 190 6.75 2.18 23.18
CA PHE A 190 5.93 2.41 22.00
C PHE A 190 5.45 3.86 21.97
N THR A 191 5.41 4.47 20.80
CA THR A 191 4.57 5.65 20.57
C THR A 191 3.11 5.23 20.54
N ALA A 192 2.24 6.03 21.14
CA ALA A 192 0.80 5.82 21.08
C ALA A 192 0.26 6.18 19.68
N PRO A 193 -0.78 5.51 19.19
CA PRO A 193 -1.45 5.85 17.94
C PRO A 193 -1.91 7.32 17.94
N ALA A 194 -1.88 7.99 16.78
CA ALA A 194 -2.31 9.39 16.68
C ALA A 194 -3.77 9.62 17.09
N ALA A 195 -4.63 8.59 16.95
CA ALA A 195 -6.03 8.60 17.36
C ALA A 195 -6.26 8.18 18.82
N SER A 196 -5.18 7.90 19.57
CA SER A 196 -5.26 7.59 21.01
C SER A 196 -5.91 8.74 21.78
N LYS A 197 -6.76 8.36 22.75
CA LYS A 197 -7.49 9.27 23.64
C LYS A 197 -6.98 9.22 25.08
N CYS A 198 -5.90 8.48 25.37
CA CYS A 198 -5.40 8.30 26.74
C CYS A 198 -4.68 9.53 27.31
N GLY A 199 -4.36 10.53 26.49
CA GLY A 199 -3.64 11.75 26.92
C GLY A 199 -2.12 11.59 27.00
N TYR A 200 -1.61 10.37 26.79
CA TYR A 200 -0.18 10.07 26.76
C TYR A 200 0.25 9.65 25.35
N ARG A 201 1.45 10.07 24.96
CA ARG A 201 2.00 9.81 23.62
C ARG A 201 2.93 8.62 23.56
N ARG A 202 3.25 8.04 24.72
CA ARG A 202 4.19 6.94 24.85
C ARG A 202 3.68 5.92 25.85
N VAL A 203 3.99 4.68 25.56
CA VAL A 203 3.63 3.51 26.35
C VAL A 203 4.90 2.73 26.63
N GLU A 204 5.00 2.20 27.82
CA GLU A 204 6.04 1.31 28.28
C GLU A 204 5.39 -0.06 28.56
N LEU A 205 5.99 -1.12 28.02
CA LEU A 205 5.84 -2.45 28.57
C LEU A 205 7.06 -2.73 29.43
N HIS A 206 6.83 -3.05 30.69
CA HIS A 206 7.87 -3.46 31.64
C HIS A 206 7.70 -4.94 31.96
N MET A 207 8.80 -5.69 31.96
CA MET A 207 8.80 -7.12 32.27
C MET A 207 10.05 -7.53 33.03
N SER A 208 9.92 -8.41 34.01
CA SER A 208 11.05 -8.97 34.76
C SER A 208 11.90 -9.90 33.87
N GLY A 209 13.22 -9.89 34.06
CA GLY A 209 14.21 -10.70 33.37
C GLY A 209 14.80 -10.05 32.11
N ASP A 210 15.86 -10.68 31.60
CA ASP A 210 16.50 -10.34 30.32
C ASP A 210 15.82 -11.08 29.16
N HIS A 211 15.28 -10.34 28.19
CA HIS A 211 14.56 -10.86 27.02
C HIS A 211 15.24 -10.43 25.71
N PRO A 212 16.49 -10.88 25.43
CA PRO A 212 17.34 -10.29 24.41
C PRO A 212 16.78 -10.42 22.99
N ASP A 213 16.15 -11.55 22.66
CA ASP A 213 15.59 -11.78 21.33
C ASP A 213 14.38 -10.89 21.03
N VAL A 214 13.51 -10.68 22.03
CA VAL A 214 12.33 -9.82 21.90
C VAL A 214 12.77 -8.36 21.83
N LEU A 215 13.71 -7.96 22.68
CA LEU A 215 14.29 -6.61 22.67
C LEU A 215 14.98 -6.31 21.33
N ALA A 216 15.79 -7.24 20.80
CA ALA A 216 16.46 -7.07 19.52
C ALA A 216 15.46 -6.91 18.36
N ALA A 217 14.39 -7.72 18.34
CA ALA A 217 13.32 -7.59 17.34
C ALA A 217 12.62 -6.22 17.42
N HIS A 218 12.25 -5.81 18.63
CA HIS A 218 11.60 -4.52 18.89
C HIS A 218 12.48 -3.32 18.48
N LEU A 219 13.77 -3.35 18.83
CA LEU A 219 14.73 -2.32 18.41
C LEU A 219 14.94 -2.34 16.88
N GLY A 220 14.93 -3.51 16.25
CA GLY A 220 14.97 -3.66 14.80
C GLY A 220 13.79 -2.98 14.10
N GLU A 221 12.58 -3.16 14.63
CA GLU A 221 11.39 -2.44 14.18
C GLU A 221 11.56 -0.93 14.38
N HIS A 222 11.95 -0.47 15.56
CA HIS A 222 12.18 0.95 15.83
C HIS A 222 13.18 1.58 14.84
N LEU A 223 14.28 0.89 14.55
CA LEU A 223 15.28 1.34 13.58
C LEU A 223 14.70 1.37 12.16
N ALA A 224 13.91 0.37 11.77
CA ALA A 224 13.23 0.33 10.48
C ALA A 224 12.21 1.47 10.30
N HIS A 225 11.59 1.93 11.38
CA HIS A 225 10.61 3.02 11.40
C HIS A 225 11.23 4.42 11.48
N ARG A 226 12.58 4.55 11.44
CA ARG A 226 13.19 5.87 11.28
C ARG A 226 12.93 6.42 9.87
N PRO A 227 12.30 7.61 9.72
CA PRO A 227 11.88 8.11 8.41
C PRO A 227 13.00 8.16 7.36
N ALA A 228 14.22 8.52 7.77
CA ALA A 228 15.37 8.56 6.87
C ALA A 228 15.76 7.16 6.35
N ARG A 229 15.72 6.12 7.20
CA ARG A 229 16.03 4.74 6.80
C ARG A 229 14.93 4.17 5.92
N THR A 230 13.66 4.41 6.26
CA THR A 230 12.52 4.02 5.41
C THR A 230 12.61 4.68 4.04
N LEU A 231 12.87 6.00 3.98
CA LEU A 231 13.02 6.71 2.72
C LEU A 231 14.20 6.21 1.91
N LEU A 232 15.35 5.98 2.52
CA LEU A 232 16.50 5.37 1.85
C LEU A 232 16.15 4.00 1.27
N HIS A 233 15.48 3.14 2.04
CA HIS A 233 15.03 1.84 1.54
C HIS A 233 14.16 1.98 0.28
N LEU A 234 13.15 2.88 0.31
CA LEU A 234 12.27 3.16 -0.84
C LEU A 234 13.05 3.69 -2.06
N LEU A 235 13.97 4.65 -1.85
CA LEU A 235 14.81 5.22 -2.92
C LEU A 235 15.70 4.15 -3.59
N THR A 236 16.18 3.20 -2.81
CA THR A 236 17.08 2.14 -3.30
C THR A 236 16.36 0.95 -3.94
N GLY A 237 15.02 0.93 -3.97
CA GLY A 237 14.24 -0.14 -4.60
C GLY A 237 14.54 -0.33 -6.09
N ALA A 238 14.92 0.73 -6.79
CA ALA A 238 15.35 0.66 -8.19
C ALA A 238 16.58 -0.24 -8.39
N TRP A 239 17.48 -0.30 -7.41
CA TRP A 239 18.64 -1.19 -7.44
C TRP A 239 18.22 -2.65 -7.36
N THR A 240 17.19 -2.95 -6.57
CA THR A 240 16.60 -4.31 -6.50
C THR A 240 16.05 -4.75 -7.84
N THR A 241 15.26 -3.90 -8.51
CA THR A 241 14.72 -4.22 -9.84
C THR A 241 15.83 -4.53 -10.85
N GLN A 242 16.88 -3.70 -10.89
CA GLN A 242 18.03 -3.92 -11.78
C GLN A 242 18.84 -5.15 -11.39
N ALA A 243 19.09 -5.39 -10.11
CA ALA A 243 19.83 -6.57 -9.64
C ALA A 243 19.13 -7.88 -10.04
N LEU A 244 17.80 -7.95 -9.90
CA LEU A 244 16.99 -9.09 -10.34
C LEU A 244 17.03 -9.27 -11.85
N ALA A 245 16.91 -8.18 -12.61
CA ALA A 245 16.97 -8.21 -14.07
C ALA A 245 18.33 -8.67 -14.59
N VAL A 246 19.43 -8.17 -14.04
CA VAL A 246 20.80 -8.58 -14.39
C VAL A 246 21.03 -10.04 -14.01
N CYS A 247 20.59 -10.48 -12.83
CA CYS A 247 20.63 -11.89 -12.42
C CYS A 247 19.92 -12.80 -13.43
N ALA A 248 18.70 -12.43 -13.83
CA ALA A 248 17.90 -13.12 -14.84
C ALA A 248 18.51 -13.07 -16.25
N GLN A 249 19.15 -11.95 -16.62
CA GLN A 249 19.77 -11.76 -17.92
C GLN A 249 21.02 -12.62 -18.08
N LEU A 250 21.88 -12.63 -17.05
CA LEU A 250 23.11 -13.43 -17.03
C LEU A 250 22.84 -14.94 -16.90
N GLY A 251 21.61 -15.36 -16.60
CA GLY A 251 21.29 -16.78 -16.42
C GLY A 251 21.81 -17.37 -15.11
N VAL A 252 22.07 -16.53 -14.09
CA VAL A 252 22.50 -16.98 -12.76
C VAL A 252 21.52 -18.00 -12.13
N PRO A 253 20.19 -17.82 -12.19
CA PRO A 253 19.25 -18.81 -11.64
C PRO A 253 19.32 -20.19 -12.30
N ASP A 254 19.71 -20.23 -13.58
CA ASP A 254 19.85 -21.48 -14.34
C ASP A 254 21.19 -22.17 -14.04
N ALA A 255 22.21 -21.40 -13.62
CA ALA A 255 23.54 -21.88 -13.29
C ALA A 255 23.71 -22.32 -11.82
N LEU A 256 22.80 -21.92 -10.93
CA LEU A 256 22.83 -22.27 -9.51
C LEU A 256 21.88 -23.43 -9.18
N ASP A 257 22.31 -24.31 -8.27
CA ASP A 257 21.49 -25.39 -7.71
C ASP A 257 20.73 -24.90 -6.45
N THR A 258 19.61 -25.56 -6.10
CA THR A 258 18.82 -25.22 -4.90
C THR A 258 19.29 -25.89 -3.61
N ARG A 259 20.12 -26.93 -3.72
CA ARG A 259 20.61 -27.79 -2.63
C ARG A 259 22.11 -27.66 -2.43
N ALA A 260 22.88 -27.48 -3.50
CA ALA A 260 24.33 -27.40 -3.45
C ALA A 260 24.83 -25.97 -3.75
N ALA A 261 25.79 -25.51 -2.96
CA ALA A 261 26.43 -24.23 -3.18
C ALA A 261 27.50 -24.30 -4.28
N THR A 262 27.58 -23.25 -5.09
CA THR A 262 28.56 -23.07 -6.16
C THR A 262 29.47 -21.90 -5.82
N GLY A 263 30.79 -22.08 -5.94
CA GLY A 263 31.76 -21.01 -5.74
C GLY A 263 31.59 -19.89 -6.79
N VAL A 264 32.04 -18.68 -6.46
CA VAL A 264 31.84 -17.51 -7.33
C VAL A 264 32.62 -17.63 -8.64
N GLU A 265 33.87 -18.07 -8.63
CA GLU A 265 34.73 -18.18 -9.81
C GLU A 265 34.20 -19.16 -10.87
N PRO A 266 33.79 -20.41 -10.53
CA PRO A 266 33.17 -21.28 -11.52
C PRO A 266 31.84 -20.72 -12.04
N LEU A 267 31.01 -20.12 -11.17
CA LEU A 267 29.76 -19.51 -11.59
C LEU A 267 29.99 -18.34 -12.55
N ALA A 268 30.91 -17.43 -12.23
CA ALA A 268 31.27 -16.28 -13.05
C ALA A 268 31.74 -16.70 -14.45
N ARG A 269 32.56 -17.76 -14.55
CA ARG A 269 32.95 -18.34 -15.85
C ARG A 269 31.76 -18.90 -16.62
N GLN A 270 30.82 -19.56 -15.94
CA GLN A 270 29.64 -20.15 -16.57
C GLN A 270 28.67 -19.09 -17.11
N VAL A 271 28.46 -17.99 -16.38
CA VAL A 271 27.53 -16.92 -16.79
C VAL A 271 28.20 -15.78 -17.55
N GLY A 272 29.51 -15.86 -17.79
CA GLY A 272 30.28 -14.83 -18.50
C GLY A 272 30.42 -13.50 -17.72
N ALA A 273 30.52 -13.54 -16.40
CA ALA A 273 30.61 -12.37 -15.54
C ALA A 273 32.01 -12.16 -14.93
N HIS A 274 32.29 -10.93 -14.49
CA HIS A 274 33.46 -10.63 -13.67
C HIS A 274 33.28 -11.16 -12.23
N PRO A 275 34.19 -11.98 -11.68
CA PRO A 275 33.99 -12.65 -10.38
C PRO A 275 33.65 -11.71 -9.22
N GLU A 276 34.41 -10.62 -9.02
CA GLU A 276 34.19 -9.72 -7.87
C GLU A 276 32.87 -8.94 -7.98
N SER A 277 32.49 -8.58 -9.21
CA SER A 277 31.22 -7.90 -9.48
C SER A 277 30.03 -8.85 -9.26
N LEU A 278 30.16 -10.10 -9.71
CA LEU A 278 29.16 -11.13 -9.45
C LEU A 278 29.04 -11.44 -7.97
N ALA A 279 30.15 -11.56 -7.23
CA ALA A 279 30.12 -11.74 -5.76
C ALA A 279 29.34 -10.60 -5.09
N THR A 280 29.56 -9.36 -5.53
CA THR A 280 28.85 -8.19 -4.99
C THR A 280 27.35 -8.26 -5.26
N LEU A 281 26.95 -8.62 -6.48
CA LEU A 281 25.56 -8.84 -6.84
C LEU A 281 24.93 -9.97 -6.01
N LEU A 282 25.62 -11.10 -5.86
CA LEU A 282 25.14 -12.26 -5.11
C LEU A 282 24.98 -11.96 -3.62
N ARG A 283 25.87 -11.18 -3.00
CA ARG A 283 25.68 -10.71 -1.61
C ARG A 283 24.42 -9.85 -1.47
N TYR A 284 24.16 -8.97 -2.43
CA TYR A 284 22.96 -8.15 -2.42
C TYR A 284 21.70 -9.01 -2.62
N LEU A 285 21.74 -9.99 -3.51
CA LEU A 285 20.64 -10.94 -3.73
C LEU A 285 20.44 -11.90 -2.55
N ALA A 286 21.49 -12.20 -1.79
CA ALA A 286 21.42 -12.99 -0.57
C ALA A 286 20.68 -12.25 0.55
N MET A 287 20.91 -10.94 0.67
CA MET A 287 20.14 -10.06 1.57
C MET A 287 18.63 -10.10 1.26
N LEU A 288 18.27 -10.35 0.00
CA LEU A 288 16.88 -10.42 -0.48
C LEU A 288 16.31 -11.84 -0.53
N ASP A 289 17.06 -12.84 -0.03
CA ASP A 289 16.69 -14.26 -0.07
C ASP A 289 16.44 -14.81 -1.49
N VAL A 290 17.07 -14.23 -2.53
CA VAL A 290 17.02 -14.75 -3.91
C VAL A 290 18.05 -15.87 -4.09
N VAL A 291 19.19 -15.71 -3.43
CA VAL A 291 20.23 -16.74 -3.26
C VAL A 291 20.53 -16.85 -1.77
N ALA A 292 21.24 -17.88 -1.36
CA ALA A 292 21.79 -17.95 -0.02
C ALA A 292 23.27 -18.29 -0.08
N GLN A 293 24.03 -17.72 0.84
CA GLN A 293 25.44 -18.00 0.99
C GLN A 293 25.61 -19.19 1.94
N ASP A 294 26.24 -20.26 1.45
CA ASP A 294 26.62 -21.43 2.25
C ASP A 294 28.15 -21.62 2.12
N GLY A 295 28.88 -21.31 3.20
CA GLY A 295 30.34 -21.26 3.17
C GLY A 295 30.86 -20.20 2.18
N ASP A 296 31.78 -20.61 1.31
CA ASP A 296 32.36 -19.75 0.27
C ASP A 296 31.56 -19.72 -1.04
N GLY A 297 30.40 -20.40 -1.09
CA GLY A 297 29.56 -20.52 -2.28
C GLY A 297 28.15 -19.98 -2.10
N PHE A 298 27.40 -19.97 -3.20
CA PHE A 298 26.00 -19.56 -3.25
C PHE A 298 25.13 -20.67 -3.81
N ARG A 299 23.91 -20.81 -3.29
CA ARG A 299 22.84 -21.63 -3.86
C ARG A 299 21.58 -20.80 -4.13
N LEU A 300 20.73 -21.28 -5.02
CA LEU A 300 19.45 -20.65 -5.34
C LEU A 300 18.41 -20.96 -4.25
N THR A 301 17.60 -19.98 -3.88
CA THR A 301 16.46 -20.20 -2.97
C THR A 301 15.19 -20.54 -3.75
N GLY A 302 14.10 -20.82 -3.04
CA GLY A 302 12.77 -20.95 -3.65
C GLY A 302 12.32 -19.66 -4.36
N LEU A 303 12.68 -18.49 -3.84
CA LEU A 303 12.37 -17.20 -4.46
C LEU A 303 13.16 -17.02 -5.76
N GLY A 304 14.47 -17.26 -5.75
CA GLY A 304 15.31 -17.17 -6.95
C GLY A 304 14.94 -18.18 -8.03
N ALA A 305 14.40 -19.35 -7.67
CA ALA A 305 13.93 -20.35 -8.61
C ALA A 305 12.81 -19.84 -9.54
N LEU A 306 12.04 -18.83 -9.12
CA LEU A 306 11.04 -18.19 -9.98
C LEU A 306 11.66 -17.44 -11.18
N LEU A 307 12.96 -17.15 -11.16
CA LEU A 307 13.68 -16.52 -12.25
C LEU A 307 14.34 -17.51 -13.23
N ARG A 308 14.18 -18.82 -13.02
CA ARG A 308 14.71 -19.83 -13.96
C ARG A 308 14.00 -19.79 -15.30
N ALA A 309 14.75 -20.02 -16.37
CA ALA A 309 14.22 -20.18 -17.71
C ALA A 309 13.31 -21.41 -17.81
N GLY A 310 12.28 -21.33 -18.64
CA GLY A 310 11.46 -22.51 -19.04
C GLY A 310 10.66 -23.18 -17.93
N SER A 311 10.77 -22.75 -16.67
CA SER A 311 10.02 -23.31 -15.56
C SER A 311 8.56 -22.86 -15.61
N PRO A 312 7.58 -23.73 -15.35
CA PRO A 312 6.19 -23.33 -15.21
C PRO A 312 6.03 -22.21 -14.17
N GLY A 313 5.41 -21.10 -14.56
CA GLY A 313 5.25 -19.93 -13.68
C GLY A 313 6.51 -19.06 -13.53
N SER A 314 7.50 -19.20 -14.42
CA SER A 314 8.69 -18.36 -14.43
C SER A 314 8.34 -16.87 -14.57
N LEU A 315 8.93 -16.05 -13.68
CA LEU A 315 8.86 -14.59 -13.69
C LEU A 315 10.06 -13.96 -14.40
N ARG A 316 10.96 -14.76 -15.00
CA ARG A 316 12.11 -14.27 -15.76
C ARG A 316 11.73 -13.24 -16.85
N PRO A 317 10.71 -13.48 -17.70
CA PRO A 317 10.31 -12.51 -18.71
C PRO A 317 9.87 -11.17 -18.10
N LEU A 318 9.16 -11.23 -16.97
CA LEU A 318 8.71 -10.05 -16.25
C LEU A 318 9.88 -9.25 -15.67
N ALA A 319 10.85 -9.92 -15.06
CA ALA A 319 12.05 -9.28 -14.52
C ALA A 319 12.85 -8.55 -15.62
N LEU A 320 12.98 -9.16 -16.80
CA LEU A 320 13.66 -8.56 -17.95
C LEU A 320 12.91 -7.32 -18.49
N MET A 321 11.58 -7.38 -18.58
CA MET A 321 10.78 -6.22 -18.97
C MET A 321 10.87 -5.07 -17.96
N TYR A 322 10.75 -5.40 -16.67
CA TYR A 322 10.74 -4.43 -15.57
C TYR A 322 12.11 -3.81 -15.32
N GLY A 323 13.20 -4.53 -15.60
CA GLY A 323 14.57 -3.97 -15.60
C GLY A 323 14.99 -3.35 -16.94
N GLY A 324 14.21 -3.54 -18.00
CA GLY A 324 14.52 -3.11 -19.36
C GLY A 324 13.70 -1.87 -19.78
N PRO A 325 12.86 -1.97 -20.84
CA PRO A 325 12.10 -0.83 -21.37
C PRO A 325 11.23 -0.12 -20.33
N PHE A 326 10.54 -0.87 -19.46
CA PHE A 326 9.68 -0.25 -18.43
C PHE A 326 10.49 0.52 -17.38
N TYR A 327 11.69 0.03 -17.03
CA TYR A 327 12.59 0.78 -16.14
C TYR A 327 12.97 2.14 -16.74
N ARG A 328 13.33 2.15 -18.03
CA ARG A 328 13.70 3.38 -18.75
C ARG A 328 12.54 4.36 -18.82
N SER A 329 11.33 3.87 -19.10
CA SER A 329 10.10 4.65 -19.06
C SER A 329 9.87 5.29 -17.68
N PHE A 330 9.97 4.51 -16.60
CA PHE A 330 9.85 5.01 -15.24
C PHE A 330 10.91 6.05 -14.85
N ALA A 331 12.13 5.97 -15.40
CA ALA A 331 13.13 7.03 -15.23
C ALA A 331 12.66 8.36 -15.85
N GLY A 332 11.77 8.31 -16.85
CA GLY A 332 11.11 9.45 -17.46
C GLY A 332 9.82 9.91 -16.77
N LEU A 333 9.40 9.34 -15.64
CA LEU A 333 8.13 9.65 -14.97
C LEU A 333 7.90 11.16 -14.74
N GLY A 334 8.96 11.92 -14.48
CA GLY A 334 8.89 13.37 -14.33
C GLY A 334 8.37 14.09 -15.57
N HIS A 335 8.57 13.56 -16.78
CA HIS A 335 7.92 14.05 -18.00
C HIS A 335 6.41 13.86 -17.91
N THR A 336 5.96 12.63 -17.66
CA THR A 336 4.54 12.28 -17.57
C THR A 336 3.79 13.11 -16.55
N VAL A 337 4.35 13.31 -15.36
CA VAL A 337 3.71 14.14 -14.33
C VAL A 337 3.58 15.60 -14.77
N ARG A 338 4.53 16.12 -15.56
CA ARG A 338 4.52 17.52 -16.03
C ARG A 338 3.59 17.75 -17.22
N THR A 339 3.46 16.77 -18.11
CA THR A 339 2.80 16.95 -19.42
C THR A 339 1.49 16.17 -19.56
N GLY A 340 1.27 15.16 -18.71
CA GLY A 340 0.19 14.18 -18.88
C GLY A 340 0.43 13.18 -20.02
N GLN A 341 1.60 13.19 -20.67
CA GLN A 341 1.94 12.28 -21.77
C GLN A 341 2.78 11.10 -21.29
N ALA A 342 2.67 9.94 -21.95
CA ALA A 342 3.45 8.76 -21.59
C ALA A 342 4.97 9.01 -21.73
N ALA A 343 5.75 8.63 -20.72
CA ALA A 343 7.21 8.77 -20.75
C ALA A 343 7.81 7.81 -21.77
N PHE A 344 7.19 6.65 -21.98
CA PHE A 344 7.60 5.69 -23.00
C PHE A 344 7.60 6.34 -24.39
N ASP A 345 6.46 6.91 -24.81
CA ASP A 345 6.31 7.57 -26.11
C ASP A 345 7.33 8.71 -26.30
N HIS A 346 7.57 9.48 -25.24
CA HIS A 346 8.58 10.54 -25.27
C HIS A 346 10.01 10.01 -25.47
N LEU A 347 10.36 8.88 -24.84
CA LEU A 347 11.70 8.29 -24.90
C LEU A 347 11.96 7.51 -26.18
N PHE A 348 10.96 6.78 -26.66
CA PHE A 348 11.09 5.87 -27.82
C PHE A 348 10.52 6.45 -29.10
N GLY A 349 9.79 7.58 -29.03
CA GLY A 349 9.24 8.30 -30.19
C GLY A 349 7.97 7.69 -30.78
N GLU A 350 7.46 6.60 -30.20
CA GLU A 350 6.28 5.87 -30.64
C GLU A 350 5.66 5.13 -29.44
N ASN A 351 4.41 4.66 -29.59
CA ASN A 351 3.73 3.94 -28.51
C ASN A 351 4.39 2.57 -28.24
N HIS A 352 4.34 2.10 -27.00
CA HIS A 352 5.05 0.89 -26.59
C HIS A 352 4.65 -0.39 -27.35
N PHE A 353 3.39 -0.53 -27.75
CA PHE A 353 2.92 -1.68 -28.53
C PHE A 353 3.49 -1.70 -29.94
N ASP A 354 3.64 -0.54 -30.58
CA ASP A 354 4.26 -0.41 -31.90
C ASP A 354 5.76 -0.67 -31.77
N HIS A 355 6.39 -0.10 -30.75
CA HIS A 355 7.82 -0.29 -30.46
C HIS A 355 8.18 -1.77 -30.31
N PHE A 356 7.43 -2.52 -29.49
CA PHE A 356 7.68 -3.96 -29.29
C PHE A 356 7.41 -4.78 -30.55
N ALA A 357 6.38 -4.43 -31.34
CA ALA A 357 6.04 -5.16 -32.55
C ALA A 357 7.12 -5.08 -33.65
N ARG A 358 8.05 -4.11 -33.59
CA ARG A 358 9.16 -3.96 -34.55
C ARG A 358 10.29 -4.96 -34.34
N ASP A 359 10.41 -5.49 -33.13
CA ASP A 359 11.45 -6.44 -32.74
C ASP A 359 10.78 -7.75 -32.27
N PRO A 360 10.85 -8.83 -33.07
CA PRO A 360 10.25 -10.11 -32.71
C PRO A 360 10.67 -10.65 -31.35
N GLU A 361 11.92 -10.42 -30.92
CA GLU A 361 12.42 -10.88 -29.61
C GLU A 361 11.75 -10.10 -28.48
N MET A 362 11.59 -8.78 -28.65
CA MET A 362 10.90 -7.92 -27.67
C MET A 362 9.40 -8.18 -27.62
N ALA A 363 8.76 -8.42 -28.77
CA ALA A 363 7.37 -8.84 -28.83
C ALA A 363 7.15 -10.15 -28.08
N GLU A 364 8.00 -11.16 -28.33
CA GLU A 364 7.92 -12.44 -27.61
C GLU A 364 8.17 -12.27 -26.11
N LEU A 365 9.15 -11.43 -25.73
CA LEU A 365 9.44 -11.14 -24.33
C LEU A 365 8.24 -10.49 -23.64
N PHE A 366 7.61 -9.51 -24.28
CA PHE A 366 6.41 -8.85 -23.78
C PHE A 366 5.25 -9.84 -23.60
N ASP A 367 4.95 -10.64 -24.63
CA ASP A 367 3.89 -11.67 -24.57
C ASP A 367 4.12 -12.66 -23.42
N ARG A 368 5.36 -13.13 -23.27
CA ARG A 368 5.74 -14.03 -22.18
C ARG A 368 5.66 -13.36 -20.81
N SER A 369 5.95 -12.05 -20.71
CA SER A 369 5.82 -11.30 -19.46
C SER A 369 4.36 -11.14 -19.04
N MET A 370 3.46 -10.91 -19.99
CA MET A 370 2.01 -10.85 -19.74
C MET A 370 1.46 -12.22 -19.31
N ALA A 371 1.98 -13.31 -19.87
CA ALA A 371 1.65 -14.67 -19.46
C ALA A 371 2.15 -15.05 -18.06
N ALA A 372 3.30 -14.51 -17.64
CA ALA A 372 3.88 -14.77 -16.31
C ALA A 372 2.97 -14.29 -15.17
N SER A 373 2.07 -13.33 -15.43
CA SER A 373 1.05 -12.85 -14.48
C SER A 373 -0.22 -13.75 -14.43
N SER A 374 -0.17 -14.97 -14.96
CA SER A 374 -1.33 -15.86 -15.17
C SER A 374 -2.07 -16.33 -13.91
N ARG A 375 -1.51 -16.16 -12.70
CA ARG A 375 -2.24 -16.46 -11.45
C ARG A 375 -3.51 -15.63 -11.29
N MET A 376 -3.53 -14.42 -11.84
CA MET A 376 -4.73 -13.58 -11.91
C MET A 376 -5.91 -14.29 -12.59
N PHE A 377 -5.62 -15.17 -13.56
CA PHE A 377 -6.63 -15.84 -14.38
C PHE A 377 -7.11 -17.17 -13.80
N GLU A 378 -6.48 -17.67 -12.73
CA GLU A 378 -6.77 -18.99 -12.16
C GLU A 378 -8.25 -19.18 -11.78
N PRO A 379 -8.95 -18.19 -11.20
CA PRO A 379 -10.37 -18.34 -10.86
C PRO A 379 -11.33 -18.18 -12.05
N ILE A 380 -10.89 -17.60 -13.17
CA ILE A 380 -11.80 -17.22 -14.28
C ILE A 380 -12.54 -18.40 -14.89
N PRO A 381 -11.92 -19.56 -15.16
CA PRO A 381 -12.67 -20.71 -15.67
C PRO A 381 -13.80 -21.17 -14.73
N ALA A 382 -13.68 -20.95 -13.42
CA ALA A 382 -14.70 -21.28 -12.45
C ALA A 382 -15.71 -20.14 -12.19
N HIS A 383 -15.53 -18.97 -12.82
CA HIS A 383 -16.45 -17.85 -12.67
C HIS A 383 -17.87 -18.29 -13.09
N PRO A 384 -18.94 -17.92 -12.36
CA PRO A 384 -20.30 -18.43 -12.60
C PRO A 384 -20.78 -18.34 -14.05
N VAL A 385 -20.47 -17.23 -14.73
CA VAL A 385 -20.79 -17.03 -16.16
C VAL A 385 -20.08 -18.04 -17.06
N VAL A 386 -18.78 -18.26 -16.87
CA VAL A 386 -17.98 -19.19 -17.69
C VAL A 386 -18.38 -20.64 -17.40
N ALA A 387 -18.56 -20.97 -16.12
CA ALA A 387 -19.01 -22.29 -15.70
C ALA A 387 -20.41 -22.64 -16.24
N ALA A 388 -21.34 -21.68 -16.21
CA ALA A 388 -22.68 -21.86 -16.79
C ALA A 388 -22.63 -22.07 -18.30
N ALA A 389 -21.79 -21.30 -19.01
CA ALA A 389 -21.59 -21.50 -20.45
C ALA A 389 -20.98 -22.88 -20.76
N GLY A 390 -20.01 -23.34 -19.96
CA GLY A 390 -19.39 -24.66 -20.12
C GLY A 390 -20.34 -25.83 -19.81
N ALA A 391 -21.28 -25.64 -18.88
CA ALA A 391 -22.28 -26.64 -18.52
C ALA A 391 -23.55 -26.60 -19.40
N ALA A 392 -23.64 -25.68 -20.36
CA ALA A 392 -24.82 -25.54 -21.22
C ALA A 392 -25.01 -26.78 -22.11
N ALA A 393 -26.28 -27.17 -22.31
CA ALA A 393 -26.64 -28.29 -23.17
C ALA A 393 -26.42 -28.01 -24.67
N VAL A 394 -26.27 -26.73 -25.04
CA VAL A 394 -26.00 -26.28 -26.40
C VAL A 394 -24.54 -25.78 -26.49
N PRO A 395 -23.87 -25.89 -27.65
CA PRO A 395 -22.52 -25.36 -27.82
C PRO A 395 -22.50 -23.85 -27.60
N MET A 396 -21.65 -23.39 -26.68
CA MET A 396 -21.47 -21.97 -26.37
C MET A 396 -20.11 -21.47 -26.86
N THR A 397 -20.04 -20.18 -27.21
CA THR A 397 -18.83 -19.54 -27.73
C THR A 397 -18.33 -18.44 -26.79
N VAL A 398 -17.03 -18.46 -26.52
CA VAL A 398 -16.31 -17.43 -25.76
C VAL A 398 -15.42 -16.64 -26.72
N VAL A 399 -15.52 -15.31 -26.69
CA VAL A 399 -14.67 -14.40 -27.45
C VAL A 399 -13.70 -13.70 -26.51
N ASP A 400 -12.41 -13.83 -26.76
CA ASP A 400 -11.35 -13.10 -26.05
C ASP A 400 -10.87 -11.94 -26.93
N ILE A 401 -11.20 -10.70 -26.53
CA ILE A 401 -10.95 -9.47 -27.29
C ILE A 401 -9.61 -8.89 -26.85
N ALA A 402 -8.68 -8.71 -27.79
CA ALA A 402 -7.29 -8.38 -27.50
C ALA A 402 -6.68 -9.37 -26.49
N GLY A 403 -6.94 -10.67 -26.71
CA GLY A 403 -6.56 -11.74 -25.78
C GLY A 403 -5.05 -12.03 -25.69
N GLY A 404 -4.20 -11.21 -26.33
CA GLY A 404 -2.76 -11.41 -26.43
C GLY A 404 -2.40 -12.80 -26.95
N ASN A 405 -1.50 -13.48 -26.23
CA ASN A 405 -1.09 -14.85 -26.55
C ASN A 405 -2.14 -15.93 -26.18
N GLY A 406 -3.35 -15.56 -25.78
CA GLY A 406 -4.45 -16.49 -25.51
C GLY A 406 -4.34 -17.28 -24.20
N GLU A 407 -3.49 -16.87 -23.25
CA GLU A 407 -3.35 -17.55 -21.96
C GLU A 407 -4.69 -17.70 -21.22
N LEU A 408 -5.52 -16.65 -21.20
CA LEU A 408 -6.82 -16.65 -20.54
C LEU A 408 -7.80 -17.59 -21.26
N LEU A 409 -8.03 -17.36 -22.57
CA LEU A 409 -8.90 -18.22 -23.37
C LEU A 409 -8.48 -19.70 -23.31
N GLY A 410 -7.17 -19.98 -23.37
CA GLY A 410 -6.63 -21.34 -23.27
C GLY A 410 -6.99 -22.02 -21.95
N ARG A 411 -6.99 -21.29 -20.82
CA ARG A 411 -7.44 -21.83 -19.52
C ARG A 411 -8.93 -22.12 -19.51
N VAL A 412 -9.74 -21.22 -20.06
CA VAL A 412 -11.19 -21.38 -20.17
C VAL A 412 -11.53 -22.62 -21.01
N LEU A 413 -10.92 -22.76 -22.19
CA LEU A 413 -11.16 -23.89 -23.08
C LEU A 413 -10.64 -25.22 -22.51
N ALA A 414 -9.53 -25.21 -21.78
CA ALA A 414 -9.00 -26.42 -21.15
C ALA A 414 -9.91 -26.92 -20.01
N ALA A 415 -10.49 -26.00 -19.23
CA ALA A 415 -11.40 -26.34 -18.15
C ALA A 415 -12.79 -26.80 -18.65
N HIS A 416 -13.22 -26.29 -19.81
CA HIS A 416 -14.55 -26.56 -20.38
C HIS A 416 -14.45 -27.10 -21.81
N PRO A 417 -14.39 -28.43 -21.99
CA PRO A 417 -14.23 -29.06 -23.31
C PRO A 417 -15.35 -28.76 -24.33
N SER A 418 -16.56 -28.44 -23.84
CA SER A 418 -17.74 -28.10 -24.63
C SER A 418 -17.69 -26.70 -25.26
N LEU A 419 -16.87 -25.80 -24.72
CA LEU A 419 -16.75 -24.43 -25.21
C LEU A 419 -15.94 -24.36 -26.50
N ARG A 420 -16.37 -23.45 -27.39
CA ARG A 420 -15.57 -22.97 -28.53
C ARG A 420 -15.05 -21.58 -28.24
N GLY A 421 -13.85 -21.29 -28.73
CA GLY A 421 -13.19 -20.00 -28.55
C GLY A 421 -13.10 -19.20 -29.84
N VAL A 422 -13.10 -17.88 -29.73
CA VAL A 422 -12.60 -16.97 -30.76
C VAL A 422 -11.61 -16.01 -30.11
N LEU A 423 -10.40 -15.91 -30.65
CA LEU A 423 -9.39 -14.96 -30.19
C LEU A 423 -9.22 -13.87 -31.23
N LEU A 424 -9.48 -12.61 -30.84
CA LEU A 424 -9.26 -11.43 -31.67
C LEU A 424 -8.00 -10.70 -31.18
N GLU A 425 -7.02 -10.54 -32.05
CA GLU A 425 -5.77 -9.81 -31.77
C GLU A 425 -5.15 -9.27 -33.07
N ARG A 426 -4.09 -8.49 -32.94
CA ARG A 426 -3.17 -8.10 -34.00
C ARG A 426 -2.46 -9.34 -34.58
N PRO A 427 -1.98 -9.26 -35.83
CA PRO A 427 -1.44 -10.42 -36.54
C PRO A 427 -0.34 -11.20 -35.80
N HIS A 428 0.63 -10.51 -35.18
CA HIS A 428 1.75 -11.17 -34.50
C HIS A 428 1.32 -11.93 -33.24
N ALA A 429 0.42 -11.35 -32.44
CA ALA A 429 -0.08 -11.97 -31.21
C ALA A 429 -0.99 -13.18 -31.51
N VAL A 430 -1.75 -13.14 -32.61
CA VAL A 430 -2.54 -14.28 -33.10
C VAL A 430 -1.67 -15.52 -33.35
N GLU A 431 -0.47 -15.35 -33.92
CA GLU A 431 0.44 -16.48 -34.15
C GLU A 431 0.97 -17.07 -32.84
N ALA A 432 1.30 -16.23 -31.87
CA ALA A 432 1.69 -16.67 -30.52
C ALA A 432 0.55 -17.44 -29.84
N ALA A 433 -0.68 -16.93 -29.95
CA ALA A 433 -1.86 -17.58 -29.42
C ALA A 433 -2.15 -18.94 -30.05
N ARG A 434 -1.96 -19.07 -31.37
CA ARG A 434 -2.09 -20.36 -32.06
C ARG A 434 -1.13 -21.39 -31.48
N ARG A 435 0.16 -21.05 -31.38
CA ARG A 435 1.18 -21.94 -30.80
C ARG A 435 0.83 -22.36 -29.36
N LEU A 436 0.40 -21.42 -28.52
CA LEU A 436 0.06 -21.73 -27.12
C LEU A 436 -1.17 -22.64 -27.00
N LEU A 437 -2.23 -22.35 -27.73
CA LEU A 437 -3.47 -23.14 -27.65
C LEU A 437 -3.33 -24.52 -28.31
N ASP A 438 -2.55 -24.64 -29.38
CA ASP A 438 -2.19 -25.93 -29.99
C ASP A 438 -1.43 -26.80 -28.98
N ALA A 439 -0.42 -26.24 -28.30
CA ALA A 439 0.32 -26.94 -27.26
C ALA A 439 -0.55 -27.37 -26.07
N ARG A 440 -1.70 -26.72 -25.85
CA ARG A 440 -2.70 -27.07 -24.83
C ARG A 440 -3.83 -27.99 -25.34
N GLY A 441 -3.77 -28.42 -26.60
CA GLY A 441 -4.84 -29.24 -27.21
C GLY A 441 -6.17 -28.51 -27.38
N CYS A 442 -6.14 -27.18 -27.42
CA CYS A 442 -7.34 -26.33 -27.56
C CYS A 442 -7.48 -25.69 -28.96
N GLY A 443 -6.46 -25.81 -29.82
CA GLY A 443 -6.38 -25.16 -31.13
C GLY A 443 -7.58 -25.40 -32.04
N GLU A 444 -8.02 -26.66 -32.21
CA GLU A 444 -9.16 -27.01 -33.09
C GLU A 444 -10.51 -26.43 -32.64
N ARG A 445 -10.61 -26.05 -31.36
CA ARG A 445 -11.80 -25.42 -30.76
C ARG A 445 -11.73 -23.91 -30.80
N CYS A 446 -10.63 -23.32 -31.25
CA CYS A 446 -10.42 -21.89 -31.30
C CYS A 446 -10.38 -21.38 -32.74
N THR A 447 -11.12 -20.31 -33.03
CA THR A 447 -10.98 -19.53 -34.25
C THR A 447 -10.10 -18.31 -33.98
N TYR A 448 -9.06 -18.13 -34.78
CA TYR A 448 -8.16 -16.99 -34.63
C TYR A 448 -8.52 -15.89 -35.63
N ARG A 449 -8.71 -14.66 -35.16
CA ARG A 449 -9.05 -13.50 -35.97
C ARG A 449 -7.98 -12.43 -35.79
N ALA A 450 -7.32 -12.07 -36.89
CA ALA A 450 -6.49 -10.88 -36.95
C ALA A 450 -7.38 -9.65 -37.18
N GLY A 451 -7.31 -8.64 -36.32
CA GLY A 451 -8.13 -7.42 -36.44
C GLY A 451 -7.94 -6.44 -35.29
N ASP A 452 -8.76 -5.39 -35.28
CA ASP A 452 -8.83 -4.38 -34.21
C ASP A 452 -10.20 -4.45 -33.50
N PHE A 453 -10.44 -3.61 -32.49
CA PHE A 453 -11.68 -3.58 -31.71
C PHE A 453 -12.95 -3.36 -32.55
N ALA A 454 -12.84 -2.86 -33.78
CA ALA A 454 -13.98 -2.75 -34.69
C ALA A 454 -14.48 -4.11 -35.21
N ASP A 455 -13.61 -5.14 -35.19
CA ASP A 455 -13.80 -6.46 -35.78
C ASP A 455 -14.32 -7.51 -34.77
N VAL A 456 -14.79 -7.07 -33.59
CA VAL A 456 -15.35 -7.95 -32.56
C VAL A 456 -16.43 -8.85 -33.16
N PRO A 457 -16.26 -10.19 -33.11
CA PRO A 457 -17.17 -11.13 -33.77
C PRO A 457 -18.54 -11.11 -33.08
N PRO A 458 -19.64 -11.02 -33.86
CA PRO A 458 -20.99 -11.02 -33.29
C PRO A 458 -21.44 -12.43 -32.88
N GLY A 459 -22.44 -12.48 -31.99
CA GLY A 459 -23.22 -13.70 -31.73
C GLY A 459 -22.59 -14.72 -30.79
N ALA A 460 -21.56 -14.35 -30.02
CA ALA A 460 -21.03 -15.19 -28.96
C ALA A 460 -21.81 -15.02 -27.65
N ASP A 461 -21.55 -15.90 -26.69
CA ASP A 461 -22.30 -15.96 -25.43
C ASP A 461 -21.56 -15.28 -24.28
N VAL A 462 -20.22 -15.36 -24.30
CA VAL A 462 -19.36 -14.68 -23.32
C VAL A 462 -18.27 -13.93 -24.07
N TYR A 463 -18.10 -12.66 -23.73
CA TYR A 463 -17.03 -11.80 -24.21
C TYR A 463 -16.08 -11.49 -23.06
N LEU A 464 -14.78 -11.57 -23.31
CA LEU A 464 -13.73 -11.27 -22.35
C LEU A 464 -12.95 -10.04 -22.83
N LEU A 465 -12.70 -9.10 -21.91
CA LEU A 465 -11.75 -8.00 -22.05
C LEU A 465 -10.82 -8.04 -20.85
N SER A 466 -9.56 -8.40 -21.04
CA SER A 466 -8.65 -8.67 -19.93
C SER A 466 -7.38 -7.84 -20.05
N ARG A 467 -7.18 -6.88 -19.13
CA ARG A 467 -6.08 -5.91 -19.16
C ARG A 467 -6.00 -5.21 -20.52
N VAL A 468 -7.10 -4.55 -20.88
CA VAL A 468 -7.26 -3.85 -22.16
C VAL A 468 -7.68 -2.43 -21.90
N LEU A 469 -8.76 -2.21 -21.13
CA LEU A 469 -9.32 -0.88 -20.93
C LEU A 469 -8.37 0.02 -20.13
N HIS A 470 -7.52 -0.56 -19.29
CA HIS A 470 -6.53 0.20 -18.53
C HIS A 470 -5.43 0.82 -19.39
N ASP A 471 -5.22 0.39 -20.64
CA ASP A 471 -4.22 0.94 -21.55
C ASP A 471 -4.68 2.25 -22.20
N TRP A 472 -5.98 2.53 -22.15
CA TRP A 472 -6.60 3.56 -22.96
C TRP A 472 -7.21 4.69 -22.14
N ASP A 473 -7.39 5.84 -22.77
CA ASP A 473 -8.20 6.92 -22.23
C ASP A 473 -9.70 6.61 -22.27
N ASP A 474 -10.50 7.44 -21.62
CA ASP A 474 -11.94 7.24 -21.55
C ASP A 474 -12.65 7.35 -22.91
N ALA A 475 -12.10 8.09 -23.87
CA ALA A 475 -12.71 8.23 -25.19
C ALA A 475 -12.59 6.92 -25.96
N ARG A 476 -11.38 6.34 -25.98
CA ARG A 476 -11.10 5.05 -26.62
C ARG A 476 -11.75 3.89 -25.86
N CYS A 477 -11.81 3.91 -24.53
CA CYS A 477 -12.59 2.91 -23.78
C CYS A 477 -14.07 2.88 -24.21
N ARG A 478 -14.71 4.05 -24.36
CA ARG A 478 -16.10 4.13 -24.82
C ARG A 478 -16.27 3.56 -26.23
N GLU A 479 -15.31 3.81 -27.12
CA GLU A 479 -15.32 3.25 -28.47
C GLU A 479 -15.25 1.72 -28.44
N ILE A 480 -14.27 1.16 -27.71
CA ILE A 480 -14.10 -0.29 -27.52
C ILE A 480 -15.37 -0.93 -26.96
N LEU A 481 -15.92 -0.37 -25.89
CA LEU A 481 -17.14 -0.88 -25.26
C LEU A 481 -18.35 -0.81 -26.19
N ARG A 482 -18.47 0.23 -27.04
CA ARG A 482 -19.54 0.31 -28.06
C ARG A 482 -19.39 -0.76 -29.14
N HIS A 483 -18.17 -1.10 -29.54
CA HIS A 483 -17.96 -2.22 -30.46
C HIS A 483 -18.37 -3.55 -29.85
N CYS A 484 -17.99 -3.79 -28.59
CA CYS A 484 -18.43 -4.96 -27.82
C CYS A 484 -19.96 -5.01 -27.74
N ALA A 485 -20.59 -3.92 -27.27
CA ALA A 485 -22.03 -3.80 -27.18
C ALA A 485 -22.71 -4.01 -28.54
N ARG A 486 -22.15 -3.56 -29.66
CA ARG A 486 -22.75 -3.82 -30.98
C ARG A 486 -22.72 -5.31 -31.36
N ALA A 487 -21.64 -6.01 -31.06
CA ALA A 487 -21.46 -7.42 -31.40
C ALA A 487 -22.24 -8.38 -30.48
N MET A 488 -22.38 -8.03 -29.20
CA MET A 488 -23.05 -8.85 -28.19
C MET A 488 -24.54 -9.04 -28.50
N PRO A 489 -25.10 -10.27 -28.50
CA PRO A 489 -26.55 -10.46 -28.39
C PRO A 489 -27.07 -10.06 -27.00
N ALA A 490 -28.39 -9.94 -26.83
CA ALA A 490 -28.99 -9.46 -25.59
C ALA A 490 -28.75 -10.39 -24.38
N HIS A 491 -28.51 -11.68 -24.63
CA HIS A 491 -28.23 -12.67 -23.59
C HIS A 491 -26.75 -12.77 -23.20
N ALA A 492 -25.86 -12.16 -23.99
CA ALA A 492 -24.42 -12.33 -23.79
C ALA A 492 -23.91 -11.59 -22.56
N ASP A 493 -22.89 -12.19 -21.95
CA ASP A 493 -22.14 -11.66 -20.83
C ASP A 493 -20.83 -11.03 -21.30
N LEU A 494 -20.46 -9.89 -20.71
CA LEU A 494 -19.14 -9.29 -20.83
C LEU A 494 -18.43 -9.39 -19.49
N LEU A 495 -17.26 -10.02 -19.47
CA LEU A 495 -16.38 -10.08 -18.30
C LEU A 495 -15.15 -9.21 -18.58
N ILE A 496 -15.00 -8.15 -17.80
CA ILE A 496 -13.82 -7.28 -17.84
C ILE A 496 -12.91 -7.69 -16.68
N VAL A 497 -11.65 -8.03 -16.96
CA VAL A 497 -10.67 -8.45 -15.95
C VAL A 497 -9.61 -7.36 -15.84
N GLU A 498 -9.68 -6.56 -14.78
CA GLU A 498 -8.84 -5.38 -14.58
C GLU A 498 -8.43 -5.24 -13.11
N ARG A 499 -7.48 -4.34 -12.82
CA ARG A 499 -7.31 -3.86 -11.44
C ARG A 499 -8.27 -2.72 -11.19
N VAL A 500 -8.92 -2.72 -10.03
CA VAL A 500 -9.90 -1.71 -9.67
C VAL A 500 -9.37 -0.91 -8.49
N LEU A 501 -9.34 0.41 -8.64
CA LEU A 501 -8.90 1.30 -7.57
C LEU A 501 -9.87 1.23 -6.39
N PRO A 502 -9.37 1.13 -5.14
CA PRO A 502 -10.22 1.12 -3.96
C PRO A 502 -10.89 2.49 -3.76
N ALA A 503 -12.16 2.48 -3.34
CA ALA A 503 -12.93 3.70 -3.12
C ALA A 503 -12.54 4.43 -1.82
N ASP A 504 -12.03 3.70 -0.83
CA ASP A 504 -11.69 4.18 0.52
C ASP A 504 -10.23 4.67 0.65
N GLY A 505 -9.44 4.60 -0.43
CA GLY A 505 -8.03 4.97 -0.42
C GLY A 505 -7.12 3.97 0.30
N SER A 506 -7.59 2.75 0.56
CA SER A 506 -6.77 1.66 1.07
C SER A 506 -5.58 1.35 0.14
N ALA A 507 -4.50 0.80 0.71
CA ALA A 507 -3.35 0.38 -0.06
C ALA A 507 -3.73 -0.77 -1.01
N SER A 508 -3.40 -0.63 -2.29
CA SER A 508 -3.68 -1.64 -3.31
C SER A 508 -2.61 -1.62 -4.39
N LEU A 509 -2.32 -2.79 -4.97
CA LEU A 509 -1.49 -2.89 -6.17
C LEU A 509 -2.09 -2.10 -7.34
N ALA A 510 -3.41 -1.89 -7.39
CA ALA A 510 -4.04 -1.05 -8.39
C ALA A 510 -3.46 0.37 -8.43
N THR A 511 -3.11 0.96 -7.27
CA THR A 511 -2.50 2.29 -7.19
C THR A 511 -1.09 2.31 -7.79
N ALA A 512 -0.29 1.26 -7.55
CA ALA A 512 1.03 1.15 -8.15
C ALA A 512 0.95 0.91 -9.66
N TRP A 513 -0.05 0.15 -10.11
CA TRP A 513 -0.27 -0.11 -11.54
C TRP A 513 -0.84 1.10 -12.27
N ASP A 514 -1.62 1.96 -11.62
CA ASP A 514 -2.08 3.22 -12.20
C ASP A 514 -0.92 4.11 -12.63
N LEU A 515 0.10 4.23 -11.75
CA LEU A 515 1.35 4.92 -12.06
C LEU A 515 2.09 4.25 -13.23
N HIS A 516 2.10 2.91 -13.28
CA HIS A 516 2.72 2.15 -14.36
C HIS A 516 2.01 2.37 -15.71
N MET A 517 0.68 2.34 -15.73
CA MET A 517 -0.12 2.59 -16.95
C MET A 517 0.07 4.02 -17.45
N MET A 518 -0.04 5.00 -16.56
CA MET A 518 0.16 6.40 -16.89
C MET A 518 1.55 6.65 -17.52
N CYS A 519 2.59 6.00 -17.00
CA CYS A 519 3.96 6.16 -17.47
C CYS A 519 4.23 5.45 -18.82
N ASN A 520 3.75 4.21 -18.98
CA ASN A 520 4.10 3.36 -20.11
C ASN A 520 3.14 3.42 -21.30
N THR A 521 1.85 3.66 -21.04
CA THR A 521 0.79 3.57 -22.06
C THR A 521 0.00 4.87 -22.19
N GLY A 522 0.06 5.75 -21.19
CA GLY A 522 -0.85 6.90 -21.06
C GLY A 522 -2.25 6.51 -20.58
N GLY A 523 -2.44 5.22 -20.27
CA GLY A 523 -3.64 4.65 -19.68
C GLY A 523 -3.77 4.93 -18.19
N ARG A 524 -4.73 4.27 -17.55
CA ARG A 524 -5.04 4.41 -16.12
C ARG A 524 -5.83 3.25 -15.57
N GLU A 525 -5.63 2.95 -14.30
CA GLU A 525 -6.54 2.11 -13.53
C GLU A 525 -7.76 2.95 -13.09
N ARG A 526 -8.90 2.30 -12.86
CA ARG A 526 -10.16 3.00 -12.60
C ARG A 526 -10.91 2.40 -11.42
N ARG A 527 -11.75 3.21 -10.78
CA ARG A 527 -12.70 2.74 -9.77
C ARG A 527 -13.91 2.06 -10.43
N ALA A 528 -14.61 1.22 -9.68
CA ALA A 528 -15.79 0.49 -10.17
C ALA A 528 -16.92 1.43 -10.66
N ASP A 529 -17.15 2.55 -9.97
CA ASP A 529 -18.13 3.57 -10.37
C ASP A 529 -17.75 4.27 -11.69
N HIS A 530 -16.46 4.41 -11.97
CA HIS A 530 -15.97 4.91 -13.26
C HIS A 530 -16.20 3.89 -14.37
N TYR A 531 -15.87 2.62 -14.14
CA TYR A 531 -16.20 1.56 -15.10
C TYR A 531 -17.71 1.48 -15.37
N ALA A 532 -18.56 1.58 -14.35
CA ALA A 532 -20.02 1.60 -14.50
C ALA A 532 -20.48 2.73 -15.42
N ARG A 533 -19.89 3.93 -15.33
CA ARG A 533 -20.20 5.05 -16.23
C ARG A 533 -19.76 4.77 -17.67
N LEU A 534 -18.55 4.24 -17.88
CA LEU A 534 -18.06 3.89 -19.22
C LEU A 534 -18.92 2.81 -19.89
N LEU A 535 -19.36 1.81 -19.12
CA LEU A 535 -20.29 0.78 -19.55
C LEU A 535 -21.65 1.40 -19.92
N GLY A 536 -22.19 2.27 -19.06
CA GLY A 536 -23.45 2.98 -19.31
C GLY A 536 -23.44 3.80 -20.59
N ASP A 537 -22.35 4.53 -20.87
CA ASP A 537 -22.13 5.30 -22.10
C ASP A 537 -22.11 4.44 -23.38
N ALA A 538 -21.96 3.12 -23.23
CA ALA A 538 -21.97 2.13 -24.31
C ALA A 538 -23.26 1.28 -24.34
N GLY A 539 -24.25 1.56 -23.48
CA GLY A 539 -25.49 0.79 -23.38
C GLY A 539 -25.33 -0.55 -22.65
N LEU A 540 -24.31 -0.65 -21.79
CA LEU A 540 -24.05 -1.80 -20.93
C LEU A 540 -24.29 -1.43 -19.46
N GLU A 541 -24.67 -2.41 -18.65
CA GLU A 541 -24.90 -2.29 -17.21
C GLU A 541 -23.90 -3.17 -16.46
N LEU A 542 -23.23 -2.60 -15.46
CA LEU A 542 -22.39 -3.34 -14.52
C LEU A 542 -23.27 -4.04 -13.48
N LEU A 543 -23.16 -5.36 -13.39
CA LEU A 543 -23.98 -6.21 -12.51
C LEU A 543 -23.25 -6.56 -11.22
N GLU A 544 -21.99 -6.98 -11.33
CA GLU A 544 -21.21 -7.48 -10.19
C GLU A 544 -19.72 -7.14 -10.36
N CYS A 545 -19.03 -7.02 -9.23
CA CYS A 545 -17.56 -6.99 -9.16
C CYS A 545 -17.09 -8.09 -8.20
N SER A 546 -16.25 -9.00 -8.68
CA SER A 546 -15.76 -10.13 -7.89
C SER A 546 -14.22 -10.12 -7.83
N PRO A 547 -13.60 -10.22 -6.63
CA PRO A 547 -12.16 -10.12 -6.47
C PRO A 547 -11.41 -11.34 -7.04
N LEU A 548 -10.19 -11.11 -7.48
CA LEU A 548 -9.24 -12.11 -7.97
C LEU A 548 -7.88 -11.96 -7.25
N PRO A 549 -6.99 -12.97 -7.32
CA PRO A 549 -5.60 -12.83 -6.87
C PRO A 549 -4.90 -11.64 -7.52
N LEU A 550 -3.88 -11.11 -6.82
CA LEU A 550 -3.05 -9.97 -7.27
C LEU A 550 -3.83 -8.66 -7.49
N ASP A 551 -4.84 -8.42 -6.64
CA ASP A 551 -5.73 -7.24 -6.63
C ASP A 551 -6.47 -7.00 -7.95
N ALA A 552 -6.66 -8.04 -8.75
CA ALA A 552 -7.53 -7.97 -9.91
C ALA A 552 -9.00 -8.16 -9.52
N THR A 553 -9.88 -7.81 -10.43
CA THR A 553 -11.33 -7.89 -10.26
C THR A 553 -11.95 -8.28 -11.59
N VAL A 554 -12.95 -9.16 -11.54
CA VAL A 554 -13.88 -9.36 -12.66
C VAL A 554 -15.02 -8.37 -12.51
N LEU A 555 -15.21 -7.51 -13.49
CA LEU A 555 -16.41 -6.69 -13.65
C LEU A 555 -17.33 -7.40 -14.64
N HIS A 556 -18.49 -7.84 -14.16
CA HIS A 556 -19.48 -8.55 -14.97
C HIS A 556 -20.54 -7.57 -15.47
N ALA A 557 -20.69 -7.45 -16.79
CA ALA A 557 -21.63 -6.56 -17.43
C ALA A 557 -22.52 -7.25 -18.48
N ARG A 558 -23.68 -6.65 -18.76
CA ARG A 558 -24.64 -7.05 -19.82
C ARG A 558 -25.19 -5.85 -20.57
N LYS A 559 -25.87 -6.10 -21.68
CA LYS A 559 -26.68 -5.06 -22.34
C LYS A 559 -27.82 -4.60 -21.42
N VAL A 560 -28.04 -3.28 -21.38
CA VAL A 560 -29.24 -2.72 -20.75
C VAL A 560 -30.46 -3.25 -21.49
N ALA A 561 -31.39 -3.85 -20.76
CA ALA A 561 -32.64 -4.32 -21.33
C ALA A 561 -33.46 -3.12 -21.83
N VAL A 562 -33.70 -3.02 -23.13
CA VAL A 562 -34.64 -2.02 -23.67
C VAL A 562 -36.05 -2.45 -23.24
N PRO A 563 -36.82 -1.62 -22.52
CA PRO A 563 -38.20 -1.93 -22.19
C PRO A 563 -38.99 -2.16 -23.48
N ARG A 564 -39.57 -3.34 -23.63
CA ARG A 564 -40.42 -3.66 -24.78
C ARG A 564 -41.60 -2.68 -24.76
N PRO A 565 -41.88 -1.89 -25.81
CA PRO A 565 -43.04 -1.01 -25.82
C PRO A 565 -44.29 -1.88 -25.62
N ALA A 566 -45.10 -1.53 -24.62
CA ALA A 566 -46.33 -2.25 -24.33
C ALA A 566 -47.20 -2.27 -25.58
N SER A 567 -47.55 -3.47 -26.05
CA SER A 567 -48.54 -3.64 -27.12
C SER A 567 -49.82 -2.91 -26.72
N PRO A 568 -50.43 -2.09 -27.60
CA PRO A 568 -51.63 -1.35 -27.25
C PRO A 568 -52.75 -2.35 -26.95
N SER A 569 -53.18 -2.42 -25.69
CA SER A 569 -54.33 -3.21 -25.27
C SER A 569 -55.60 -2.54 -25.80
N SER A 570 -56.42 -3.32 -26.50
CA SER A 570 -57.76 -2.91 -26.97
C SER A 570 -58.61 -2.33 -25.83
N PRO A 571 -59.43 -1.30 -26.10
CA PRO A 571 -60.13 -0.55 -25.07
C PRO A 571 -61.19 -1.42 -24.38
N ARG A 572 -61.01 -1.69 -23.08
CA ARG A 572 -62.07 -2.21 -22.22
C ARG A 572 -63.04 -1.06 -21.87
N GLN A 573 -64.31 -1.29 -22.16
CA GLN A 573 -65.43 -0.44 -21.76
C GLN A 573 -65.47 -0.24 -20.25
N LEU A 574 -65.55 1.02 -19.81
CA LEU A 574 -65.86 1.40 -18.43
C LEU A 574 -67.38 1.31 -18.19
N PRO A 575 -67.84 0.76 -17.05
CA PRO A 575 -69.21 0.98 -16.61
C PRO A 575 -69.32 2.33 -15.90
N VAL A 576 -70.41 3.01 -16.23
CA VAL A 576 -70.86 4.29 -15.68
C VAL A 576 -71.24 4.13 -14.20
N ALA A 577 -70.78 5.04 -13.35
CA ALA A 577 -71.44 5.36 -12.09
C ALA A 577 -71.46 6.89 -11.90
N ALA A 578 -72.64 7.37 -11.51
CA ALA A 578 -73.10 8.74 -11.62
C ALA A 578 -72.68 9.62 -10.43
N GLY A 579 -72.33 10.87 -10.75
CA GLY A 579 -72.78 12.07 -10.05
C GLY A 579 -72.04 12.47 -8.78
N VAL A 580 -71.26 13.56 -8.85
CA VAL A 580 -71.54 14.85 -8.15
C VAL A 580 -70.83 15.96 -8.95
N ARG A 581 -71.56 17.07 -9.21
CA ARG A 581 -71.10 18.27 -9.94
C ARG A 581 -70.36 19.27 -9.02
N PRO A 582 -69.58 20.21 -9.58
CA PRO A 582 -68.46 20.87 -8.90
C PRO A 582 -68.82 22.25 -8.31
N ALA A 583 -68.03 22.71 -7.34
CA ALA A 583 -67.92 24.11 -6.96
C ALA A 583 -66.76 24.78 -7.73
N ARG A 584 -67.09 25.86 -8.42
CA ARG A 584 -66.18 26.80 -9.11
C ARG A 584 -65.56 27.79 -8.10
N VAL A 585 -64.54 28.50 -8.60
CA VAL A 585 -64.13 29.91 -8.36
C VAL A 585 -62.63 29.94 -8.08
N ASP A 586 -61.79 30.81 -8.62
CA ASP A 586 -61.75 31.58 -9.86
C ASP A 586 -60.26 31.95 -10.02
N VAL A 587 -59.84 32.12 -11.26
CA VAL A 587 -58.51 32.62 -11.64
C VAL A 587 -58.46 34.13 -11.40
N ILE A 588 -57.39 34.62 -10.77
CA ILE A 588 -56.84 35.95 -11.07
C ILE A 588 -55.32 35.82 -11.18
N ALA A 589 -54.84 36.03 -12.41
CA ALA A 589 -53.47 36.41 -12.69
C ALA A 589 -53.36 37.93 -12.53
N ASP A 590 -52.23 38.41 -12.01
CA ASP A 590 -51.63 39.59 -12.61
C ASP A 590 -50.12 39.68 -12.38
N VAL A 591 -49.53 40.40 -13.32
CA VAL A 591 -48.15 40.63 -13.70
C VAL A 591 -47.48 41.70 -12.84
N THR A 592 -46.15 41.66 -12.76
CA THR A 592 -45.13 42.76 -12.69
C THR A 592 -43.99 42.32 -11.75
N GLY A 593 -42.70 42.62 -11.95
CA GLY A 593 -42.02 43.50 -12.88
C GLY A 593 -40.49 43.30 -12.81
N HIS A 594 -39.82 43.98 -13.74
CA HIS A 594 -38.37 44.09 -14.00
C HIS A 594 -37.39 44.12 -12.79
N ARG A 595 -36.16 43.61 -12.99
CA ARG A 595 -34.98 44.44 -13.36
C ARG A 595 -33.66 43.65 -13.47
N GLU A 596 -32.89 44.05 -14.49
CA GLU A 596 -31.49 43.73 -14.78
C GLU A 596 -30.50 44.27 -13.73
N ARG A 597 -29.30 43.67 -13.70
CA ARG A 597 -27.95 44.18 -13.35
C ARG A 597 -27.02 42.96 -13.37
N GLY A 598 -25.82 42.89 -13.95
CA GLY A 598 -24.84 43.83 -14.48
C GLY A 598 -23.48 43.12 -14.34
N VAL A 599 -22.67 43.10 -15.41
CA VAL A 599 -21.35 42.44 -15.52
C VAL A 599 -20.30 43.11 -14.60
N PRO A 600 -19.24 42.39 -14.18
CA PRO A 600 -17.89 42.78 -14.60
C PRO A 600 -16.91 41.61 -14.90
N GLU A 601 -16.19 41.72 -16.03
CA GLU A 601 -14.79 41.26 -16.22
C GLU A 601 -13.84 42.27 -15.54
N PRO A 602 -12.56 41.97 -15.15
CA PRO A 602 -11.44 41.54 -16.03
C PRO A 602 -10.48 40.53 -15.32
N GLU A 603 -9.36 39.98 -15.84
CA GLU A 603 -8.18 40.56 -16.49
C GLU A 603 -7.36 39.51 -17.30
N ARG A 604 -6.75 40.01 -18.38
CA ARG A 604 -5.75 39.33 -19.22
C ARG A 604 -4.35 39.59 -18.67
N PHE A 605 -3.54 38.54 -18.49
CA PHE A 605 -2.09 38.71 -18.28
C PHE A 605 -1.35 38.73 -19.63
N GLY A 606 -0.67 39.85 -19.87
CA GLY A 606 0.13 40.11 -21.06
C GLY A 606 1.55 39.55 -20.97
N ASN A 607 2.05 39.14 -22.13
CA ASN A 607 3.44 38.89 -22.44
C ASN A 607 4.25 40.21 -22.44
N THR A 608 5.46 40.19 -21.88
CA THR A 608 6.55 41.08 -22.32
C THR A 608 7.92 40.40 -22.07
N PRO A 609 8.87 40.45 -23.02
CA PRO A 609 10.15 39.73 -22.96
C PRO A 609 11.29 40.58 -22.35
N LEU A 610 12.36 39.94 -21.88
CA LEU A 610 13.62 40.57 -21.44
C LEU A 610 14.84 39.70 -21.83
N PRO A 611 16.07 40.25 -21.91
CA PRO A 611 16.84 40.31 -23.15
C PRO A 611 18.09 39.39 -23.22
N GLU A 612 18.63 39.26 -24.43
CA GLU A 612 19.94 38.69 -24.75
C GLU A 612 21.11 39.56 -24.26
N GLY A 613 22.19 38.90 -23.84
CA GLY A 613 23.48 39.52 -23.51
C GLY A 613 24.60 38.47 -23.39
N ALA A 614 25.47 38.45 -24.41
CA ALA A 614 26.58 37.56 -24.69
C ALA A 614 27.62 37.31 -23.57
N GLY A 615 28.25 36.12 -23.62
CA GLY A 615 29.47 35.78 -22.89
C GLY A 615 30.10 34.46 -23.34
N SER A 616 30.96 34.54 -24.36
CA SER A 616 31.79 33.46 -24.92
C SER A 616 32.82 32.91 -23.92
N ALA A 617 32.99 31.59 -23.85
CA ALA A 617 34.28 30.94 -23.60
C ALA A 617 34.29 29.49 -24.10
N VAL A 618 35.37 29.16 -24.81
CA VAL A 618 35.60 27.99 -25.67
C VAL A 618 36.63 27.07 -25.00
N CYS A 619 36.33 25.75 -24.95
CA CYS A 619 37.20 24.55 -24.95
C CYS A 619 38.27 24.34 -23.84
N PRO A 620 38.94 23.15 -23.74
CA PRO A 620 38.85 21.92 -24.55
C PRO A 620 38.68 20.60 -23.75
N GLY A 621 38.38 19.51 -24.47
CA GLY A 621 38.37 18.14 -23.97
C GLY A 621 39.77 17.52 -23.78
N PRO A 622 39.85 16.32 -23.17
CA PRO A 622 41.10 15.64 -22.86
C PRO A 622 41.64 14.78 -24.03
N PRO A 623 42.97 14.60 -24.15
CA PRO A 623 43.59 13.74 -25.16
C PRO A 623 43.52 12.25 -24.78
N PRO A 624 43.75 11.32 -25.73
CA PRO A 624 43.62 9.89 -25.50
C PRO A 624 44.84 9.32 -24.77
N GLY A 625 44.58 8.39 -23.85
CA GLY A 625 45.54 7.55 -23.15
C GLY A 625 44.83 6.34 -22.58
#